data_AF-A0A5N1IPV0-F1
#
_entry.id   AF-A0A5N1IPV0-F1
#
_cell.length_a   1.000
_cell.length_b   1.000
_cell.length_c   1.000
_cell.angle_alpha   90.00
_cell.angle_beta   90.00
_cell.angle_gamma   90.00
#
_symmetry.space_group_name_H-M   'P 1'
#
loop_
_entity.id
_entity.type
_entity.pdbx_description
1 polymer ?
#
loop_
_entity_poly.entity_id
_entity_poly.type
_entity_poly.pdbx_seq_one_letter_code
_entity_poly.pdbx_strand_id
1 'polypeptide(L)'
;MESFQDGSARILHFLQQTGVHKMILDSSTYQGETLAEIIAGGTEFARKLADAGLEYMAWIYGDKSLAQSTADEILAREKTDVVVLNFDNVRLAEIWLRSLN
;
A
#
# COMPACT_ATOMS: atom_id res chain seq x y z
N MET A 1 9.36 -18.90 2.98
CA MET A 1 9.06 -17.51 2.59
C MET A 1 7.66 -17.52 2.03
N GLU A 2 6.74 -16.80 2.65
CA GLU A 2 5.41 -16.54 2.05
C GLU A 2 5.64 -15.65 0.82
N SER A 3 5.01 -15.97 -0.31
CA SER A 3 5.19 -15.18 -1.53
C SER A 3 4.44 -13.85 -1.41
N PHE A 4 4.88 -12.82 -2.15
CA PHE A 4 4.14 -11.55 -2.27
C PHE A 4 2.68 -11.78 -2.68
N GLN A 5 2.42 -12.80 -3.51
CA GLN A 5 1.10 -13.18 -3.98
C GLN A 5 0.20 -13.70 -2.86
N ASP A 6 0.73 -14.56 -1.99
CA ASP A 6 -0.02 -15.12 -0.85
C ASP A 6 -0.35 -14.02 0.18
N GLY A 7 0.62 -13.15 0.48
CA GLY A 7 0.40 -12.00 1.36
C GLY A 7 -0.64 -11.03 0.80
N SER A 8 -0.56 -10.71 -0.49
CA SER A 8 -1.52 -9.84 -1.19
C SER A 8 -2.93 -10.43 -1.17
N ALA A 9 -3.08 -11.74 -1.41
CA ALA A 9 -4.38 -12.41 -1.39
C ALA A 9 -5.04 -12.33 0.00
N ARG A 10 -4.25 -12.48 1.07
CA ARG A 10 -4.75 -12.38 2.45
C ARG A 10 -5.21 -10.95 2.79
N ILE A 11 -4.45 -9.93 2.38
CA ILE A 11 -4.84 -8.53 2.57
C ILE A 11 -6.18 -8.26 1.88
N LEU A 12 -6.33 -8.67 0.62
CA LEU A 12 -7.58 -8.52 -0.12
C LEU A 12 -8.75 -9.24 0.55
N HIS A 13 -8.52 -10.46 1.04
CA HIS A 13 -9.53 -11.20 1.79
C HIS A 13 -9.98 -10.43 3.03
N PHE A 14 -9.05 -9.88 3.82
CA PHE A 14 -9.40 -9.09 5.00
C PHE A 14 -10.14 -7.80 4.67
N LEU A 15 -9.73 -7.09 3.62
CA LEU A 15 -10.43 -5.87 3.16
C LEU A 15 -11.89 -6.17 2.82
N GLN A 16 -12.12 -7.20 2.01
CA GLN A 16 -13.46 -7.62 1.59
C GLN A 16 -14.33 -8.10 2.76
N GLN A 17 -13.75 -8.81 3.74
CA GLN A 17 -14.51 -9.34 4.88
C GLN A 17 -14.85 -8.26 5.92
N THR A 18 -13.95 -7.31 6.14
CA THR A 18 -14.09 -6.32 7.22
C THR A 18 -14.72 -5.01 6.76
N GLY A 19 -14.73 -4.73 5.45
CA GLY A 19 -15.19 -3.47 4.89
C GLY A 19 -14.32 -2.27 5.29
N VAL A 20 -13.08 -2.52 5.75
CA VAL A 20 -12.15 -1.43 6.05
C VAL A 20 -11.65 -0.80 4.76
N HIS A 21 -11.69 0.53 4.71
CA HIS A 21 -11.30 1.34 3.57
C HIS A 21 -9.97 2.09 3.83
N LYS A 22 -9.32 1.81 4.97
CA LYS A 22 -8.10 2.46 5.46
C LYS A 22 -7.06 1.39 5.82
N MET A 23 -5.83 1.53 5.35
CA MET A 23 -4.75 0.56 5.58
C MET A 23 -3.42 1.25 5.92
N ILE A 24 -2.65 0.64 6.82
CA ILE A 24 -1.22 0.94 7.01
C ILE A 24 -0.42 -0.21 6.43
N LEU A 25 0.48 0.09 5.49
CA LEU A 25 1.49 -0.83 4.98
C LEU A 25 2.84 -0.45 5.59
N ASP A 26 3.31 -1.23 6.56
CA ASP A 26 4.65 -1.05 7.14
C ASP A 26 5.64 -2.01 6.51
N SER A 27 6.53 -1.47 5.68
CA SER A 27 7.63 -2.19 5.05
C SER A 27 8.99 -1.62 5.47
N SER A 28 9.08 -0.94 6.62
CA SER A 28 10.33 -0.33 7.12
C SER A 28 11.44 -1.34 7.38
N THR A 29 11.09 -2.59 7.67
CA THR A 29 12.03 -3.71 7.87
C THR A 29 12.18 -4.60 6.64
N TYR A 30 11.49 -4.28 5.54
CA TYR A 30 11.52 -5.08 4.33
C TYR A 30 12.85 -4.84 3.60
N GLN A 31 13.59 -5.91 3.36
CA GLN A 31 14.90 -5.90 2.68
C GLN A 31 14.87 -6.70 1.37
N GLY A 32 13.68 -7.11 0.93
CA GLY A 32 13.48 -7.91 -0.27
C GLY A 32 13.11 -7.07 -1.48
N GLU A 33 13.29 -7.63 -2.67
CA GLU A 33 12.85 -7.12 -3.98
C GLU A 33 13.47 -5.81 -4.49
N THR A 34 13.69 -5.81 -5.80
CA THR A 34 14.11 -4.65 -6.58
C THR A 34 12.93 -3.71 -6.83
N LEU A 35 13.22 -2.44 -7.09
CA LEU A 35 12.20 -1.44 -7.45
C LEU A 35 11.25 -1.93 -8.56
N ALA A 36 11.78 -2.64 -9.55
CA ALA A 36 11.02 -3.15 -10.69
C ALA A 36 9.99 -4.22 -10.27
N GLU A 37 10.34 -5.08 -9.32
CA GLU A 37 9.44 -6.12 -8.79
C GLU A 37 8.31 -5.49 -7.96
N ILE A 38 8.65 -4.48 -7.15
CA ILE A 38 7.67 -3.68 -6.40
C ILE A 38 6.69 -2.97 -7.34
N ILE A 39 7.19 -2.36 -8.43
CA ILE A 39 6.32 -1.69 -9.43
C ILE A 39 5.42 -2.70 -10.13
N ALA A 40 5.98 -3.83 -10.60
CA ALA A 40 5.23 -4.84 -11.33
C ALA A 40 4.14 -5.50 -10.47
N GLY A 41 4.49 -5.92 -9.24
CA GLY A 41 3.54 -6.48 -8.29
C GLY A 41 2.55 -5.44 -7.75
N GLY A 42 3.03 -4.22 -7.52
CA GLY A 42 2.25 -3.11 -6.96
C GLY A 42 1.17 -2.59 -7.90
N THR A 43 1.39 -2.64 -9.22
CA THR A 43 0.41 -2.22 -10.24
C THR A 43 -0.87 -3.08 -10.16
N GLU A 44 -0.74 -4.40 -10.29
CA GLU A 44 -1.90 -5.30 -10.20
C GLU A 44 -2.54 -5.27 -8.80
N PHE A 45 -1.71 -5.15 -7.75
CA PHE A 45 -2.17 -5.11 -6.37
C PHE A 45 -2.96 -3.83 -6.07
N ALA A 46 -2.50 -2.66 -6.53
CA ALA A 46 -3.18 -1.38 -6.33
C ALA A 46 -4.59 -1.38 -6.92
N ARG A 47 -4.76 -1.95 -8.12
CA ARG A 47 -6.09 -2.12 -8.70
C ARG A 47 -6.98 -3.02 -7.86
N LYS A 48 -6.47 -4.17 -7.41
CA LYS A 48 -7.24 -5.10 -6.56
C LYS A 48 -7.62 -4.48 -5.21
N LEU A 49 -6.76 -3.64 -4.63
CA LEU A 49 -7.05 -2.90 -3.41
C LEU A 49 -8.21 -1.91 -3.61
N ALA A 50 -8.18 -1.15 -4.72
CA ALA A 50 -9.27 -0.25 -5.09
C ALA A 50 -10.59 -1.01 -5.29
N ASP A 51 -10.57 -2.12 -6.04
CA ASP A 51 -11.73 -2.98 -6.28
C ASP A 51 -12.28 -3.60 -4.98
N ALA A 52 -11.41 -3.81 -3.98
CA ALA A 52 -11.77 -4.29 -2.65
C ALA A 52 -12.34 -3.20 -1.72
N GLY A 53 -12.43 -1.94 -2.19
CA GLY A 53 -12.98 -0.81 -1.45
C GLY A 53 -11.96 -0.07 -0.58
N LEU A 54 -10.66 -0.24 -0.82
CA LEU A 54 -9.65 0.59 -0.17
C LEU A 54 -9.71 2.02 -0.72
N GLU A 55 -9.73 3.01 0.17
CA GLU A 55 -9.73 4.42 -0.19
C GLU A 55 -8.41 5.11 0.21
N TYR A 56 -7.84 4.72 1.36
CA TYR A 56 -6.64 5.36 1.91
C TYR A 56 -5.59 4.34 2.34
N MET A 57 -4.36 4.52 1.87
CA MET A 57 -3.21 3.74 2.27
C MET A 57 -2.11 4.64 2.83
N ALA A 58 -1.69 4.37 4.06
CA ALA A 58 -0.48 4.94 4.63
C ALA A 58 0.67 3.95 4.45
N TRP A 59 1.72 4.34 3.74
CA TRP A 59 2.88 3.49 3.50
C TRP A 59 4.09 3.97 4.30
N ILE A 60 4.69 3.08 5.08
CA ILE A 60 5.92 3.34 5.83
C ILE A 60 7.04 2.54 5.15
N TYR A 61 7.97 3.25 4.53
CA TYR A 61 9.11 2.66 3.82
C TYR A 61 10.42 3.25 4.37
N GLY A 62 11.44 2.41 4.52
CA GLY A 62 12.73 2.81 5.11
C GLY A 62 13.52 3.81 4.26
N ASP A 63 13.36 3.77 2.93
CA ASP A 63 13.93 4.73 1.97
C ASP A 63 12.84 5.60 1.33
N LYS A 64 12.66 6.81 1.87
CA LYS A 64 11.58 7.72 1.48
C LYS A 64 11.63 8.14 0.01
N SER A 65 12.81 8.24 -0.57
CA SER A 65 13.00 8.79 -1.92
C SER A 65 12.46 7.83 -2.97
N LEU A 66 12.71 6.54 -2.76
CA LEU A 66 12.32 5.46 -3.65
C LEU A 66 10.83 5.12 -3.52
N ALA A 67 10.30 5.14 -2.30
CA ALA A 67 8.91 4.75 -2.02
C ALA A 67 7.89 5.74 -2.60
N GLN A 68 8.16 7.04 -2.52
CA GLN A 68 7.23 8.05 -3.01
C GLN A 68 7.11 8.05 -4.53
N SER A 69 8.23 8.09 -5.24
CA SER A 69 8.19 8.03 -6.71
C SER A 69 7.53 6.74 -7.20
N THR A 70 7.75 5.63 -6.50
CA THR A 70 7.20 4.32 -6.86
C THR A 70 5.71 4.22 -6.59
N ALA A 71 5.24 4.68 -5.43
CA ALA A 71 3.82 4.73 -5.12
C ALA A 71 3.08 5.62 -6.12
N ASP A 72 3.60 6.82 -6.37
CA ASP A 72 3.02 7.76 -7.33
C ASP A 72 2.99 7.14 -8.74
N GLU A 73 4.05 6.44 -9.16
CA GLU A 73 4.12 5.79 -10.47
C GLU A 73 3.14 4.61 -10.60
N ILE A 74 3.03 3.76 -9.57
CA ILE A 74 2.08 2.64 -9.53
C ILE A 74 0.63 3.14 -9.65
N LEU A 75 0.27 4.17 -8.87
CA LEU A 75 -1.09 4.71 -8.84
C LEU A 75 -1.43 5.47 -10.11
N ALA A 76 -0.49 6.25 -10.65
CA ALA A 76 -0.67 6.98 -11.90
C ALA A 76 -0.87 6.03 -13.09
N ARG A 77 -0.19 4.87 -13.11
CA ARG A 77 -0.35 3.85 -14.15
C ARG A 77 -1.75 3.23 -14.12
N GLU A 78 -2.26 2.91 -12.93
CA GLU A 78 -3.55 2.22 -12.79
C GLU A 78 -4.76 3.15 -12.70
N LYS A 79 -4.56 4.48 -12.63
CA LYS A 79 -5.63 5.48 -12.48
C LYS A 79 -6.61 5.12 -11.36
N THR A 80 -6.08 4.77 -10.20
CA THR A 80 -6.90 4.41 -9.03
C THR A 80 -7.30 5.67 -8.26
N ASP A 81 -8.45 5.63 -7.60
CA ASP A 81 -8.89 6.67 -6.66
C ASP A 81 -8.30 6.48 -5.25
N VAL A 82 -7.42 5.47 -5.06
CA VAL A 82 -6.79 5.19 -3.77
C VAL A 82 -5.77 6.27 -3.46
N VAL A 83 -5.97 6.97 -2.35
CA VAL A 83 -5.03 7.97 -1.86
C VAL A 83 -3.93 7.27 -1.07
N VAL A 84 -2.70 7.40 -1.55
CA VAL A 84 -1.52 6.84 -0.88
C VAL A 84 -0.61 7.96 -0.41
N LEU A 85 -0.23 7.92 0.87
CA LEU A 85 0.76 8.84 1.44
C LEU A 85 1.85 8.07 2.18
N ASN A 86 3.07 8.59 2.12
CA ASN A 86 4.21 8.02 2.82
C ASN A 86 4.41 8.65 4.20
N PHE A 87 4.85 7.82 5.15
CA PHE A 87 5.07 8.22 6.53
C PHE A 87 6.37 7.65 7.08
N ASP A 88 6.95 8.37 8.03
CA ASP A 88 8.20 7.99 8.70
C ASP A 88 8.01 6.87 9.72
N ASN A 89 6.80 6.76 10.28
CA ASN A 89 6.47 5.82 11.32
C ASN A 89 4.95 5.61 11.40
N VAL A 90 4.58 4.49 12.04
CA VAL A 90 3.18 4.09 12.27
C VAL A 90 2.39 5.17 12.98
N ARG A 91 2.98 5.87 13.95
CA ARG A 91 2.25 6.88 14.74
C ARG A 91 1.75 8.03 13.89
N LEU A 92 2.55 8.53 12.94
CA LEU A 92 2.12 9.61 12.03
C LEU A 92 1.07 9.11 11.03
N ALA A 93 1.24 7.88 10.51
CA ALA A 93 0.28 7.23 9.63
C ALA A 93 -1.10 7.08 10.31
N GLU A 94 -1.12 6.63 11.57
CA GLU A 94 -2.36 6.47 12.34
C GLU A 94 -3.06 7.81 12.58
N ILE A 95 -2.32 8.87 12.92
CA ILE A 95 -2.89 10.22 13.11
C ILE A 95 -3.57 10.68 11.83
N TRP A 96 -2.92 10.51 10.68
CA TRP A 96 -3.50 10.87 9.39
C TRP A 96 -4.74 10.04 9.07
N LEU A 97 -4.68 8.71 9.14
CA LEU A 97 -5.83 7.85 8.82
C LEU A 97 -7.04 8.13 9.72
N ARG A 98 -6.81 8.46 11.00
CA ARG A 98 -7.88 8.84 11.93
C ARG A 98 -8.44 10.24 11.69
N SER A 99 -7.69 11.12 11.03
CA SER A 99 -8.16 12.45 10.64
C SER A 99 -9.06 12.44 9.42
N LEU A 100 -9.04 11.34 8.66
CA LEU A 100 -9.91 11.10 7.51
C LEU A 100 -11.22 10.50 8.02
N ASN A 101 -12.36 11.06 7.58
CA ASN A 101 -13.70 10.59 7.95
C ASN A 101 -13.97 9.20 7.39
#